data_AF-A0A429XA57-F1
#
_entry.id   AF-A0A429XA57-F1
#
_cell.length_a   1.000
_cell.length_b   1.000
_cell.length_c   1.000
_cell.angle_alpha   90.00
_cell.angle_beta   90.00
_cell.angle_gamma   90.00
#
_symmetry.space_group_name_H-M   'P 1'
#
loop_
_entity.id
_entity.type
_entity.pdbx_description
1 polymer ?
#
loop_
_entity_poly.entity_id
_entity_poly.type
_entity_poly.pdbx_seq_one_letter_code
_entity_poly.pdbx_strand_id
1 'polypeptide(L)' 'MNKTFKEQLRNWKQQHQEVKQRRKPQKRRTERLTEFELKSLMDVNRPTYRRHRGSFRQR' A
#
# COMPACT_ATOMS: atom_id res chain seq x y z
N MET A 1 30.66 -8.48 44.96
CA MET A 1 29.29 -8.72 45.48
C MET A 1 28.48 -9.44 44.42
N ASN A 2 27.90 -10.59 44.77
CA ASN A 2 27.08 -11.35 43.83
C ASN A 2 25.80 -10.55 43.56
N LYS A 3 25.49 -10.33 42.28
CA LYS A 3 24.23 -9.70 41.87
C LYS A 3 23.09 -10.54 42.42
N THR A 4 22.09 -9.89 43.00
CA THR A 4 20.95 -10.62 43.54
C THR A 4 20.21 -11.33 42.41
N PHE A 5 19.56 -12.45 42.70
CA PHE A 5 18.78 -13.19 41.69
C PHE A 5 17.74 -12.30 41.00
N LYS A 6 17.19 -11.33 41.73
CA LYS A 6 16.25 -10.32 41.22
C LYS A 6 16.88 -9.41 40.16
N GLU A 7 18.13 -9.02 40.34
CA GLU A 7 18.88 -8.21 39.36
C GLU A 7 19.22 -9.01 38.12
N GLN A 8 19.60 -10.28 38.27
CA GLN A 8 19.86 -11.18 37.15
C GLN A 8 18.61 -11.38 36.29
N LEU A 9 17.46 -11.62 36.92
CA LEU A 9 16.17 -11.74 36.23
C LEU A 9 15.77 -10.46 35.51
N ARG A 10 16.02 -9.29 36.11
CA ARG A 10 15.72 -7.99 35.49
C ARG A 10 16.56 -7.77 34.23
N ASN A 11 17.86 -8.08 34.30
CA ASN A 11 18.77 -7.96 33.16
C ASN A 11 18.38 -8.94 32.04
N TRP A 12 18.06 -10.18 32.39
CA TRP A 12 17.60 -11.19 31.43
C TRP A 12 16.31 -10.75 30.73
N LYS A 13 15.33 -10.24 31.48
CA LYS A 13 14.11 -9.68 30.90
C LYS A 13 14.42 -8.51 29.99
N GLN A 14 15.31 -7.60 30.36
CA GLN A 14 15.65 -6.46 29.49
C GLN A 14 16.37 -6.88 28.19
N GLN A 15 17.20 -7.94 28.26
CA GLN A 15 17.93 -8.48 27.10
C GLN A 15 17.04 -9.30 26.17
N HIS A 16 15.98 -9.95 26.68
CA HIS A 16 15.14 -10.89 25.93
C HIS A 16 13.68 -10.46 25.82
N GLN A 17 13.34 -9.30 26.36
CA GLN A 17 12.11 -8.63 26.04
C GLN A 17 12.24 -8.25 24.58
N GLU A 18 11.79 -9.16 23.72
CA GLU A 18 11.49 -8.89 22.32
C GLU A 18 10.83 -7.53 22.35
N VAL A 19 11.55 -6.54 21.84
CA VAL A 19 10.95 -5.27 21.53
C VAL A 19 9.94 -5.69 20.48
N LYS A 20 8.70 -5.95 20.92
CA LYS A 20 7.50 -5.71 20.15
C LYS A 20 7.57 -4.23 19.90
N GLN A 21 8.48 -3.86 19.00
CA GLN A 21 8.43 -2.66 18.20
C GLN A 21 6.98 -2.71 17.79
N ARG A 22 6.17 -1.87 18.41
CA ARG A 22 4.79 -1.66 18.00
C ARG A 22 4.98 -1.20 16.58
N ARG A 23 5.01 -2.16 15.63
CA ARG A 23 5.10 -1.90 14.22
C ARG A 23 3.91 -0.99 14.05
N LYS A 24 4.20 0.31 13.84
CA LYS A 24 3.16 1.33 13.67
C LYS A 24 2.15 0.68 12.75
N PRO A 25 0.85 0.65 13.09
CA PRO A 25 -0.13 -0.06 12.27
C PRO A 25 0.11 0.41 10.85
N GLN A 26 0.63 -0.49 10.00
CA GLN A 26 0.88 -0.17 8.61
C GLN A 26 -0.49 0.29 8.13
N LYS A 27 -0.60 1.57 7.75
CA LYS A 27 -1.85 2.12 7.24
C LYS A 27 -2.26 1.15 6.14
N ARG A 28 -3.33 0.39 6.39
CA ARG A 28 -3.90 -0.51 5.39
C ARG A 28 -4.16 0.41 4.21
N ARG A 29 -3.41 0.20 3.12
CA ARG A 29 -3.65 0.97 1.90
C ARG A 29 -5.10 0.67 1.56
N THR A 30 -5.96 1.68 1.70
CA THR A 30 -7.36 1.54 1.34
C THR A 30 -7.37 1.09 -0.11
N GLU A 31 -8.07 0.01 -0.42
CA GLU A 31 -8.23 -0.57 -1.76
C GLU A 31 -9.05 0.34 -2.71
N ARG A 32 -8.98 1.65 -2.48
CA ARG A 32 -9.64 2.66 -3.28
C ARG A 32 -8.73 2.98 -4.46
N LEU A 33 -9.18 2.56 -5.63
CA LEU A 33 -8.61 3.01 -6.90
C LEU A 33 -8.79 4.53 -7.01
N THR A 34 -7.79 5.18 -7.58
CA THR A 34 -7.86 6.58 -7.98
C THR A 34 -8.84 6.75 -9.15
N GLU A 35 -9.32 7.98 -9.37
CA GLU A 35 -10.23 8.28 -10.49
C GLU A 35 -9.60 7.92 -11.85
N PHE A 36 -8.28 8.14 -11.98
CA PHE A 36 -7.55 7.78 -13.19
C PHE A 36 -7.49 6.26 -13.40
N GLU A 37 -7.20 5.50 -12.34
CA GLU A 37 -7.20 4.02 -12.41
C GLU A 37 -8.59 3.49 -12.76
N LEU A 38 -9.66 4.09 -12.21
CA LEU A 38 -11.03 3.75 -12.59
C LEU A 38 -11.33 4.07 -14.05
N LYS A 39 -10.95 5.25 -14.55
CA LYS A 39 -11.11 5.63 -15.97
C LYS A 39 -10.33 4.74 -16.92
N SER A 40 -9.12 4.32 -16.52
CA SER A 40 -8.30 3.38 -17.28
C SER A 40 -8.92 1.98 -17.28
N LEU A 41 -9.43 1.51 -16.14
CA LEU A 41 -10.11 0.23 -16.02
C LEU A 41 -11.39 0.18 -16.87
N MET A 42 -12.13 1.28 -16.92
CA MET A 42 -13.35 1.42 -17.74
C MET A 42 -13.05 1.75 -19.21
N ASP A 43 -11.78 1.79 -19.62
CA ASP A 43 -11.35 2.14 -20.98
C ASP A 43 -11.90 3.50 -21.49
N VAL A 44 -12.29 4.40 -20.57
CA VAL A 44 -12.93 5.70 -20.87
C VAL A 44 -12.01 6.61 -21.66
N ASN A 45 -10.70 6.51 -21.43
CA ASN A 45 -9.70 7.34 -22.08
C ASN A 45 -9.27 6.82 -23.47
N ARG A 46 -9.91 5.77 -24.02
CA ARG A 46 -9.55 5.27 -25.34
C ARG A 46 -10.05 6.20 -26.46
N PRO A 47 -9.25 6.39 -27.52
CA PRO A 47 -9.71 7.08 -28.71
C PRO A 47 -10.87 6.32 -29.34
N THR A 48 -12.02 6.97 -29.49
CA THR A 48 -13.19 6.39 -30.16
C THR A 48 -13.09 6.65 -31.66
N TYR A 49 -12.63 5.67 -32.42
CA TYR A 49 -12.62 5.74 -33.88
C TYR A 49 -14.04 5.55 -34.42
N ARG A 50 -14.68 6.64 -34.83
CA ARG A 50 -16.00 6.59 -35.45
C ARG A 50 -15.84 6.08 -36.88
N ARG A 51 -16.62 5.06 -37.26
CA ARG A 51 -16.77 4.72 -38.68
C ARG A 51 -17.59 5.82 -39.34
N HIS A 52 -16.97 6.57 -40.26
CA HIS A 52 -17.70 7.55 -41.04
C HIS A 52 -18.72 6.82 -41.94
N ARG A 53 -19.99 7.19 -41.85
CA ARG A 53 -21.00 6.79 -42.84
C ARG A 53 -20.99 7.84 -43.95
N GLY A 54 -20.14 7.64 -44.96
CA GLY A 54 -20.04 8.53 -46.12
C GLY A 54 -18.79 8.26 -46.97
N SER A 55 -18.78 8.73 -48.21
CA SER A 55 -17.60 8.75 -49.07
C SER A 55 -16.69 9.93 -48.71
N PHE A 56 -15.38 9.71 -48.73
CA PHE A 56 -14.37 10.76 -48.54
C PHE A 56 -14.54 11.78 -49.68
N ARG A 57 -15.03 13.00 -49.38
CA ARG A 57 -15.11 14.05 -50.40
C ARG A 57 -13.71 14.62 -50.61
N GLN A 58 -13.09 14.27 -51.74
CA GLN A 58 -11.87 14.91 -52.24
C GLN A 58 -12.17 16.38 -52.59
N ARG A 59 -11.25 17.28 -52.23
CA ARG A 59 -11.20 18.65 -52.74
C ARG A 59 -10.46 18.68 -54.07
#